data_AF-A0A2D6IM01-F1
#
_entry.id   AF-A0A2D6IM01-F1
#
_cell.length_a   1.000
_cell.length_b   1.000
_cell.length_c   1.000
_cell.angle_alpha   90.00
_cell.angle_beta   90.00
_cell.angle_gamma   90.00
#
_symmetry.space_group_name_H-M   'P 1'
#
loop_
_entity.id
_entity.type
_entity.pdbx_description
1 polymer ?
#
loop_
_entity_poly.entity_id
_entity_poly.type
_entity_poly.pdbx_seq_one_letter_code
_entity_poly.pdbx_strand_id
1 'polypeptide(L)'
;MTIASKTSITVTAIIIVFIIAMLGWALTASDPSATAPGKWLPIPLACTSNGCITSWHLARQAALEATFADATSAPAQSITDMSTTLIRQHLVHHAEVKSPISRADGQRYREEILNLTDESAIATATGLSTQSYDEQVVVPFLEQENLRQARSAESTSDLFSQLAGEQSVFVLHLRWDWNKATAIIE
;
A
#
# COMPACT_ATOMS: atom_id res chain seq x y z
N MET A 1 -6.93 23.87 37.54
CA MET A 1 -7.77 22.74 37.12
C MET A 1 -7.49 22.50 35.65
N THR A 2 -6.58 21.58 35.34
CA THR A 2 -5.92 21.45 34.03
C THR A 2 -6.61 20.32 33.25
N ILE A 3 -7.62 20.67 32.47
CA ILE A 3 -8.33 19.75 31.56
C ILE A 3 -7.73 19.94 30.16
N ALA A 4 -6.53 19.43 29.92
CA ALA A 4 -5.89 19.54 28.60
C ALA A 4 -5.15 18.26 28.13
N SER A 5 -5.10 17.21 28.94
CA SER A 5 -4.24 16.04 28.66
C SER A 5 -4.97 14.81 28.10
N LYS A 6 -6.27 14.64 28.36
CA LYS A 6 -6.98 13.40 27.99
C LYS A 6 -7.51 13.34 26.55
N THR A 7 -7.81 14.49 25.95
CA THR A 7 -8.33 14.58 24.57
C THR A 7 -7.23 14.40 23.51
N SER A 8 -6.00 14.86 23.76
CA SER A 8 -4.89 14.66 22.81
C SER A 8 -4.53 13.17 22.66
N ILE A 9 -4.43 12.43 23.76
CA ILE A 9 -3.99 11.02 23.74
C ILE A 9 -5.01 10.13 23.02
N THR A 10 -6.31 10.42 23.14
CA THR A 10 -7.36 9.64 22.47
C THR A 10 -7.41 9.91 20.97
N VAL A 11 -7.21 11.16 20.54
CA VAL A 11 -7.17 11.51 19.10
C VAL A 11 -5.92 10.92 18.45
N THR A 12 -4.75 10.99 19.09
CA THR A 12 -3.51 10.40 18.57
C THR A 12 -3.58 8.87 18.48
N ALA A 13 -4.19 8.20 19.47
CA ALA A 13 -4.36 6.74 19.43
C ALA A 13 -5.33 6.29 18.32
N ILE A 14 -6.41 7.03 18.07
CA ILE A 14 -7.36 6.73 16.99
C ILE A 14 -6.71 6.96 15.61
N ILE A 15 -5.98 8.05 15.46
CA ILE A 15 -5.16 8.38 14.29
C ILE A 15 -4.18 7.25 13.97
N ILE A 16 -3.45 6.76 14.97
CA ILE A 16 -2.51 5.65 14.83
C ILE A 16 -3.25 4.37 14.40
N VAL A 17 -4.43 4.08 14.97
CA VAL A 17 -5.24 2.90 14.58
C VAL A 17 -5.74 2.98 13.14
N PHE A 18 -6.11 4.15 12.63
CA PHE A 18 -6.54 4.30 11.23
C PHE A 18 -5.38 4.26 10.23
N ILE A 19 -4.24 4.87 10.58
CA ILE A 19 -2.98 4.69 9.84
C ILE A 19 -2.62 3.21 9.80
N ILE A 20 -2.71 2.50 10.93
CA ILE A 20 -2.49 1.05 11.05
C ILE A 20 -3.48 0.24 10.22
N ALA A 21 -4.75 0.65 10.10
CA ALA A 21 -5.73 -0.08 9.31
C ALA A 21 -5.51 0.09 7.81
N MET A 22 -5.13 1.29 7.36
CA MET A 22 -4.84 1.57 5.94
C MET A 22 -3.53 0.93 5.48
N LEU A 23 -2.50 1.03 6.31
CA LEU A 23 -1.26 0.30 6.09
C LEU A 23 -1.50 -1.18 6.26
N GLY A 24 -2.22 -1.64 7.28
CA GLY A 24 -2.63 -3.04 7.45
C GLY A 24 -3.31 -3.63 6.21
N TRP A 25 -4.13 -2.86 5.49
CA TRP A 25 -4.71 -3.28 4.19
C TRP A 25 -3.70 -3.29 3.03
N ALA A 26 -2.80 -2.31 2.96
CA ALA A 26 -1.63 -2.43 2.07
C ALA A 26 -0.77 -3.66 2.43
N LEU A 27 -0.96 -4.21 3.65
CA LEU A 27 -0.02 -5.08 4.34
C LEU A 27 -0.53 -6.41 4.91
N THR A 28 -1.70 -6.89 4.49
CA THR A 28 -2.21 -8.19 4.97
C THR A 28 -1.54 -9.37 4.26
N ALA A 29 -0.41 -9.85 4.79
CA ALA A 29 -0.03 -11.28 4.86
C ALA A 29 1.25 -11.42 5.72
N SER A 30 1.29 -12.46 6.53
CA SER A 30 2.18 -12.64 7.67
C SER A 30 3.48 -13.41 7.38
N ASP A 31 4.51 -13.02 8.13
CA ASP A 31 5.80 -13.65 8.47
C ASP A 31 7.09 -13.23 7.69
N PRO A 32 8.24 -13.09 8.40
CA PRO A 32 9.34 -12.24 7.95
C PRO A 32 10.44 -13.03 7.24
N SER A 33 10.82 -12.58 6.06
CA SER A 33 12.25 -12.45 5.69
C SER A 33 12.39 -11.64 4.40
N ALA A 34 13.20 -10.59 4.44
CA ALA A 34 14.53 -10.58 3.82
C ALA A 34 15.07 -9.15 3.66
N THR A 35 16.37 -9.05 3.95
CA THR A 35 17.28 -7.93 3.72
C THR A 35 17.08 -7.22 2.39
N ALA A 36 16.99 -5.89 2.43
CA ALA A 36 16.92 -5.01 1.26
C ALA A 36 18.16 -5.17 0.34
N PRO A 37 18.01 -5.43 -0.97
CA PRO A 37 19.14 -5.44 -1.89
C PRO A 37 19.54 -4.01 -2.29
N GLY A 38 20.86 -3.76 -2.28
CA GLY A 38 21.48 -2.45 -2.52
C GLY A 38 21.30 -1.90 -3.94
N LYS A 39 21.65 -0.61 -4.09
CA LYS A 39 21.58 0.22 -5.31
C LYS A 39 22.16 -0.48 -6.55
N TRP A 40 21.29 -1.14 -7.32
CA TRP A 40 21.56 -1.69 -8.66
C TRP A 40 20.59 -1.06 -9.68
N LEU A 41 20.91 -1.18 -10.97
CA LEU A 41 19.98 -0.88 -12.08
C LEU A 41 18.58 -1.44 -11.75
N PRO A 42 17.48 -0.76 -12.11
CA PRO A 42 16.13 -1.22 -11.79
C PRO A 42 15.87 -2.55 -12.49
N ILE A 43 16.01 -3.65 -11.75
CA ILE A 43 15.78 -5.00 -12.27
C ILE A 43 14.27 -5.23 -12.29
N PRO A 44 13.66 -5.57 -13.44
CA PRO A 44 12.25 -5.91 -13.51
C PRO A 44 11.94 -7.13 -12.65
N LEU A 45 10.93 -7.01 -11.77
CA LEU A 45 10.43 -8.08 -10.91
C LEU A 45 9.18 -8.73 -11.52
N ALA A 46 8.27 -7.91 -12.02
CA ALA A 46 7.09 -8.33 -12.74
C ALA A 46 6.73 -7.29 -13.80
N CYS A 47 6.15 -7.75 -14.92
CA CYS A 47 5.75 -6.88 -16.02
C CYS A 47 4.32 -7.17 -16.47
N THR A 48 3.66 -6.14 -16.94
CA THR A 48 2.38 -6.18 -17.66
C THR A 48 2.54 -5.49 -19.01
N SER A 49 1.48 -5.45 -19.82
CA SER A 49 1.43 -4.62 -21.03
C SER A 49 1.60 -3.12 -20.74
N ASN A 50 1.33 -2.67 -19.52
CA ASN A 50 1.33 -1.27 -19.12
C ASN A 50 2.62 -0.83 -18.39
N GLY A 51 3.63 -1.70 -18.31
CA GLY A 51 4.90 -1.41 -17.66
C GLY A 51 5.33 -2.48 -16.66
N CYS A 52 6.44 -2.22 -15.97
CA CYS A 52 7.07 -3.18 -15.05
C CYS A 52 7.26 -2.61 -13.65
N ILE A 53 7.07 -3.46 -12.67
CA ILE A 53 7.51 -3.28 -11.29
C ILE A 53 8.98 -3.69 -11.23
N THR A 54 9.78 -2.94 -10.50
CA THR A 54 11.23 -3.10 -10.47
C THR A 54 11.76 -3.15 -9.05
N SER A 55 13.04 -3.53 -8.89
CA SER A 55 13.75 -3.52 -7.62
C SER A 55 13.70 -2.18 -6.88
N TRP A 56 13.54 -1.05 -7.59
CA TRP A 56 13.36 0.26 -6.96
C TRP A 56 11.99 0.41 -6.29
N HIS A 57 10.92 -0.09 -6.92
CA HIS A 57 9.60 -0.11 -6.33
C HIS A 57 9.59 -0.96 -5.06
N LEU A 58 10.23 -2.13 -5.13
CA LEU A 58 10.38 -3.02 -3.97
C LEU A 58 11.20 -2.38 -2.84
N ALA A 59 12.33 -1.72 -3.16
CA ALA A 59 13.13 -1.04 -2.15
C ALA A 59 12.35 0.10 -1.47
N ARG A 60 11.51 0.81 -2.23
CA ARG A 60 10.62 1.86 -1.70
C ARG A 60 9.54 1.27 -0.79
N GLN A 61 8.89 0.18 -1.21
CA GLN A 61 7.92 -0.53 -0.38
C GLN A 61 8.59 -1.04 0.91
N ALA A 62 9.77 -1.65 0.80
CA ALA A 62 10.52 -2.15 1.95
C ALA A 62 10.92 -1.05 2.95
N ALA A 63 11.24 0.15 2.46
CA ALA A 63 11.52 1.28 3.34
C ALA A 63 10.25 1.73 4.09
N LEU A 64 9.12 1.83 3.40
CA LEU A 64 7.82 2.14 4.01
C LEU A 64 7.44 1.09 5.07
N GLU A 65 7.63 -0.19 4.73
CA GLU A 65 7.39 -1.31 5.64
C GLU A 65 8.24 -1.27 6.89
N ALA A 66 9.55 -1.04 6.72
CA ALA A 66 10.45 -0.98 7.85
C ALA A 66 10.04 0.14 8.83
N THR A 67 9.67 1.32 8.31
CA THR A 67 9.23 2.42 9.17
C THR A 67 7.90 2.15 9.84
N PHE A 68 6.94 1.57 9.10
CA PHE A 68 5.65 1.22 9.66
C PHE A 68 5.76 0.13 10.74
N ALA A 69 6.53 -0.94 10.47
CA ALA A 69 6.79 -2.02 11.41
C ALA A 69 7.44 -1.51 12.69
N ASP A 70 8.43 -0.63 12.58
CA ASP A 70 9.10 -0.02 13.74
C ASP A 70 8.15 0.87 14.55
N ALA A 71 7.35 1.71 13.87
CA ALA A 71 6.39 2.60 14.52
C ALA A 71 5.23 1.86 15.23
N THR A 72 4.87 0.67 14.75
CA THR A 72 3.68 -0.07 15.20
C THR A 72 4.00 -1.36 15.94
N SER A 73 5.28 -1.71 16.06
CA SER A 73 5.75 -3.02 16.53
C SER A 73 5.13 -4.20 15.75
N ALA A 74 4.69 -3.95 14.51
CA ALA A 74 4.20 -4.99 13.61
C ALA A 74 5.38 -5.77 13.00
N PRO A 75 5.20 -7.04 12.63
CA PRO A 75 6.23 -7.79 11.92
C PRO A 75 6.48 -7.17 10.53
N ALA A 76 7.75 -7.11 10.13
CA ALA A 76 8.11 -6.70 8.78
C ALA A 76 7.65 -7.73 7.75
N GLN A 77 7.16 -7.27 6.60
CA GLN A 77 6.71 -8.13 5.52
C GLN A 77 7.83 -8.89 4.83
N SER A 78 7.49 -10.05 4.24
CA SER A 78 8.38 -10.76 3.34
C SER A 78 8.55 -10.01 2.01
N ILE A 79 9.64 -10.30 1.29
CA ILE A 79 9.83 -9.78 -0.07
C ILE A 79 8.70 -10.25 -1.02
N THR A 80 8.18 -11.46 -0.82
CA THR A 80 7.10 -12.02 -1.64
C THR A 80 5.79 -11.24 -1.43
N ASP A 81 5.47 -10.90 -0.18
CA ASP A 81 4.25 -10.14 0.16
C ASP A 81 4.33 -8.70 -0.36
N MET A 82 5.46 -8.03 -0.14
CA MET A 82 5.68 -6.69 -0.68
C MET A 82 5.58 -6.67 -2.21
N SER A 83 6.12 -7.70 -2.87
CA SER A 83 6.04 -7.83 -4.32
C SER A 83 4.60 -8.07 -4.79
N THR A 84 3.83 -8.87 -4.04
CA THR A 84 2.39 -9.07 -4.29
C THR A 84 1.62 -7.76 -4.15
N THR A 85 1.87 -6.97 -3.10
CA THR A 85 1.26 -5.64 -2.91
C THR A 85 1.59 -4.72 -4.08
N LEU A 86 2.84 -4.69 -4.55
CA LEU A 86 3.22 -3.88 -5.70
C LEU A 86 2.54 -4.32 -7.00
N ILE A 87 2.40 -5.63 -7.24
CA ILE A 87 1.65 -6.15 -8.40
C ILE A 87 0.18 -5.72 -8.31
N ARG A 88 -0.44 -5.86 -7.14
CA ARG A 88 -1.82 -5.45 -6.90
C ARG A 88 -2.05 -3.96 -7.11
N GLN A 89 -1.16 -3.11 -6.58
CA GLN A 89 -1.21 -1.66 -6.83
C GLN A 89 -1.06 -1.33 -8.32
N HIS A 90 -0.14 -2.00 -9.01
CA HIS A 90 0.05 -1.84 -10.44
C HIS A 90 -1.21 -2.23 -11.23
N LEU A 91 -1.85 -3.35 -10.87
CA LEU A 91 -3.10 -3.79 -11.49
C LEU A 91 -4.25 -2.80 -11.28
N VAL A 92 -4.38 -2.24 -10.07
CA VAL A 92 -5.37 -1.20 -9.73
C VAL A 92 -5.13 0.06 -10.55
N HIS A 93 -3.91 0.58 -10.56
CA HIS A 93 -3.55 1.80 -11.28
C HIS A 93 -3.77 1.67 -12.79
N HIS A 94 -3.51 0.48 -13.33
CA HIS A 94 -3.63 0.18 -14.75
C HIS A 94 -4.92 -0.54 -15.15
N ALA A 95 -5.92 -0.59 -14.27
CA ALA A 95 -7.23 -1.14 -14.59
C ALA A 95 -7.84 -0.47 -15.85
N GLU A 96 -8.63 -1.24 -16.60
CA GLU A 96 -9.31 -0.76 -17.81
C GLU A 96 -10.31 0.35 -17.48
N VAL A 97 -11.13 0.12 -16.45
CA VAL A 97 -11.94 1.16 -15.83
C VAL A 97 -11.01 2.06 -15.04
N LYS A 98 -10.95 3.35 -15.39
CA LYS A 98 -10.12 4.32 -14.67
C LYS A 98 -10.83 4.83 -13.43
N SER A 99 -10.12 4.80 -12.30
CA SER A 99 -10.50 5.49 -11.08
C SER A 99 -10.27 6.99 -11.26
N PRO A 100 -11.26 7.86 -11.01
CA PRO A 100 -11.12 9.31 -11.13
C PRO A 100 -10.44 9.96 -9.92
N ILE A 101 -9.83 9.18 -9.03
CA ILE A 101 -9.21 9.66 -7.79
C ILE A 101 -7.97 10.51 -8.09
N SER A 102 -7.96 11.72 -7.55
CA SER A 102 -6.88 12.69 -7.70
C SER A 102 -6.08 12.84 -6.40
N ARG A 103 -4.95 13.55 -6.50
CA ARG A 103 -4.17 13.95 -5.30
C ARG A 103 -4.96 14.84 -4.35
N ALA A 104 -5.87 15.67 -4.86
CA ALA A 104 -6.73 16.50 -4.04
C ALA A 104 -7.70 15.65 -3.22
N ASP A 105 -8.19 14.54 -3.77
CA ASP A 105 -9.04 13.60 -3.04
C ASP A 105 -8.26 12.90 -1.93
N GLY A 106 -7.00 12.52 -2.19
CA GLY A 106 -6.09 11.97 -1.17
C GLY A 106 -5.88 12.92 0.00
N GLN A 107 -5.52 14.18 -0.28
CA GLN A 107 -5.38 15.21 0.75
C GLN A 107 -6.68 15.40 1.54
N ARG A 108 -7.79 15.56 0.83
CA ARG A 108 -9.10 15.77 1.46
C ARG A 108 -9.48 14.61 2.36
N TYR A 109 -9.26 13.38 1.91
CA TYR A 109 -9.53 12.19 2.70
C TYR A 109 -8.66 12.14 3.97
N ARG A 110 -7.36 12.43 3.83
CA ARG A 110 -6.45 12.50 4.98
C ARG A 110 -6.90 13.54 6.01
N GLU A 111 -7.24 14.75 5.55
CA GLU A 111 -7.57 15.87 6.44
C GLU A 111 -8.99 15.76 7.03
N GLU A 112 -9.99 15.46 6.20
CA GLU A 112 -11.40 15.51 6.59
C GLU A 112 -11.91 14.18 7.16
N ILE A 113 -11.42 13.05 6.66
CA ILE A 113 -11.90 11.71 7.07
C ILE A 113 -10.99 11.09 8.12
N LEU A 114 -9.68 11.09 7.88
CA LEU A 114 -8.72 10.52 8.83
C LEU A 114 -8.33 11.51 9.94
N ASN A 115 -8.62 12.80 9.76
CA ASN A 115 -8.23 13.87 10.68
C ASN A 115 -6.70 13.90 10.94
N LEU A 116 -5.92 13.64 9.89
CA LEU A 116 -4.45 13.51 9.90
C LEU A 116 -3.79 14.76 9.31
N THR A 117 -3.79 15.84 10.09
CA THR A 117 -3.15 17.11 9.70
C THR A 117 -1.74 17.27 10.25
N ASP A 118 -1.35 16.47 11.24
CA ASP A 118 -0.03 16.56 11.89
C ASP A 118 1.04 15.86 11.04
N GLU A 119 1.83 16.67 10.32
CA GLU A 119 2.94 16.20 9.51
C GLU A 119 3.99 15.44 10.32
N SER A 120 4.24 15.83 11.57
CA SER A 120 5.24 15.17 12.41
C SER A 120 4.79 13.75 12.82
N ALA A 121 3.49 13.57 13.09
CA ALA A 121 2.92 12.26 13.39
C ALA A 121 2.98 11.34 12.16
N ILE A 122 2.66 11.85 10.97
CA ILE A 122 2.74 11.08 9.71
C ILE A 122 4.18 10.69 9.41
N ALA A 123 5.12 11.64 9.49
CA ALA A 123 6.53 11.38 9.25
C ALA A 123 7.11 10.37 10.25
N THR A 124 6.69 10.43 11.52
CA THR A 124 7.12 9.46 12.54
C THR A 124 6.57 8.06 12.24
N ALA A 125 5.31 7.94 11.82
CA ALA A 125 4.67 6.64 11.59
C ALA A 125 5.06 5.98 10.26
N THR A 126 5.43 6.77 9.25
CA THR A 126 5.58 6.29 7.87
C THR A 126 6.91 6.65 7.22
N GLY A 127 7.67 7.60 7.79
CA GLY A 127 8.89 8.13 7.17
C GLY A 127 8.63 9.03 5.96
N LEU A 128 7.36 9.36 5.68
CA LEU A 128 6.94 10.13 4.52
C LEU A 128 6.55 11.57 4.91
N SER A 129 6.74 12.51 3.97
CA SER A 129 6.03 13.80 4.04
C SER A 129 4.53 13.59 3.85
N THR A 130 3.71 14.56 4.25
CA THR A 130 2.25 14.55 4.03
C THR A 130 1.89 14.31 2.57
N GLN A 131 2.51 15.04 1.65
CA GLN A 131 2.31 14.84 0.21
C GLN A 131 2.70 13.41 -0.23
N SER A 132 3.84 12.91 0.25
CA SER A 132 4.31 11.57 -0.09
C SER A 132 3.38 10.48 0.43
N TYR A 133 2.80 10.68 1.62
CA TYR A 133 1.82 9.79 2.22
C TYR A 133 0.50 9.80 1.43
N ASP A 134 0.03 10.98 1.02
CA ASP A 134 -1.17 11.10 0.19
C ASP A 134 -0.97 10.35 -1.15
N GLU A 135 0.16 10.56 -1.83
CA GLU A 135 0.44 9.96 -3.13
C GLU A 135 0.73 8.45 -3.06
N GLN A 136 1.32 7.95 -1.98
CA GLN A 136 1.78 6.54 -1.90
C GLN A 136 0.86 5.62 -1.13
N VAL A 137 0.04 6.16 -0.24
CA VAL A 137 -0.80 5.37 0.67
C VAL A 137 -2.26 5.69 0.44
N VAL A 138 -2.64 6.96 0.56
CA VAL A 138 -4.06 7.34 0.54
C VAL A 138 -4.66 7.22 -0.86
N VAL A 139 -4.02 7.77 -1.89
CA VAL A 139 -4.51 7.70 -3.27
C VAL A 139 -4.64 6.24 -3.74
N PRO A 140 -3.63 5.37 -3.62
CA PRO A 140 -3.79 3.96 -4.02
C PRO A 140 -4.89 3.22 -3.26
N PHE A 141 -5.08 3.53 -1.97
CA PHE A 141 -6.20 2.98 -1.18
C PHE A 141 -7.56 3.42 -1.76
N LEU A 142 -7.72 4.71 -2.06
CA LEU A 142 -8.95 5.26 -2.61
C LEU A 142 -9.22 4.75 -4.03
N GLU A 143 -8.19 4.60 -4.86
CA GLU A 143 -8.30 4.01 -6.19
C GLU A 143 -8.81 2.57 -6.11
N GLN A 144 -8.26 1.77 -5.20
CA GLN A 144 -8.73 0.40 -4.99
C GLN A 144 -10.20 0.40 -4.56
N GLU A 145 -10.57 1.17 -3.53
CA GLU A 145 -11.93 1.14 -3.01
C GLU A 145 -12.94 1.64 -4.06
N ASN A 146 -12.59 2.67 -4.83
CA ASN A 146 -13.40 3.11 -5.96
C ASN A 146 -13.61 2.00 -6.99
N LEU A 147 -12.54 1.29 -7.36
CA LEU A 147 -12.62 0.18 -8.32
C LEU A 147 -13.41 -1.01 -7.77
N ARG A 148 -13.25 -1.32 -6.48
CA ARG A 148 -14.02 -2.37 -5.81
C ARG A 148 -15.52 -2.09 -5.91
N GLN A 149 -15.93 -0.86 -5.61
CA GLN A 149 -17.32 -0.44 -5.71
C GLN A 149 -17.82 -0.42 -7.16
N ALA A 150 -17.05 0.15 -8.09
CA ALA A 150 -17.41 0.23 -9.51
C ALA A 150 -17.62 -1.16 -10.15
N ARG A 151 -16.87 -2.16 -9.67
CA ARG A 151 -16.94 -3.55 -10.15
C ARG A 151 -17.84 -4.45 -9.30
N SER A 152 -18.46 -3.91 -8.26
CA SER A 152 -19.27 -4.67 -7.30
C SER A 152 -18.52 -5.89 -6.72
N ALA A 153 -17.20 -5.77 -6.52
CA ALA A 153 -16.40 -6.84 -5.96
C ALA A 153 -16.70 -7.01 -4.46
N GLU A 154 -16.99 -8.24 -4.04
CA GLU A 154 -17.44 -8.56 -2.69
C GLU A 154 -16.31 -8.37 -1.65
N SER A 155 -15.07 -8.53 -2.09
CA SER A 155 -13.86 -8.37 -1.27
C SER A 155 -12.70 -7.81 -2.08
N THR A 156 -11.61 -7.44 -1.39
CA THR A 156 -10.36 -7.03 -2.03
C THR A 156 -9.71 -8.18 -2.80
N SER A 157 -9.78 -9.40 -2.27
CA SER A 157 -9.31 -10.60 -2.96
C SER A 157 -10.05 -10.85 -4.27
N ASP A 158 -11.38 -10.69 -4.25
CA ASP A 158 -12.22 -10.79 -5.45
C ASP A 158 -11.85 -9.72 -6.49
N LEU A 159 -11.71 -8.46 -6.07
CA LEU A 159 -11.23 -7.38 -6.95
C LEU A 159 -9.90 -7.73 -7.62
N PHE A 160 -8.90 -8.17 -6.85
CA PHE A 160 -7.58 -8.47 -7.41
C PHE A 160 -7.60 -9.67 -8.34
N SER A 161 -8.42 -10.68 -8.06
CA SER A 161 -8.60 -11.84 -8.93
C SER A 161 -9.25 -11.45 -10.27
N GLN A 162 -10.24 -10.55 -10.24
CA GLN A 162 -10.82 -9.96 -11.45
C GLN A 162 -9.77 -9.19 -12.26
N LEU A 163 -9.01 -8.30 -11.61
CA LEU A 163 -7.97 -7.50 -12.29
C LEU A 163 -6.84 -8.39 -12.85
N ALA A 164 -6.47 -9.47 -12.17
CA ALA A 164 -5.49 -10.45 -12.63
C ALA A 164 -5.99 -11.29 -13.81
N GLY A 165 -7.31 -11.41 -13.99
CA GLY A 165 -7.95 -12.00 -15.16
C GLY A 165 -7.88 -11.11 -16.40
N GLU A 166 -7.93 -9.79 -16.22
CA GLU A 166 -7.89 -8.80 -17.31
C GLU A 166 -6.47 -8.54 -17.82
N GLN A 167 -5.50 -8.49 -16.90
CA GLN A 167 -4.14 -8.11 -17.22
C GLN A 167 -3.18 -9.31 -17.07
N SER A 168 -2.40 -9.57 -18.11
CA SER A 168 -1.33 -10.56 -18.01
C SER A 168 -0.16 -10.01 -17.20
N VAL A 169 0.13 -10.67 -16.08
CA VAL A 169 1.31 -10.43 -15.24
C VAL A 169 2.35 -11.51 -15.54
N PHE A 170 3.55 -11.09 -15.89
CA PHE A 170 4.72 -11.95 -16.07
C PHE A 170 5.70 -11.68 -14.93
N VAL A 171 5.81 -12.61 -14.00
CA VAL A 171 6.81 -12.54 -12.92
C VAL A 171 8.14 -13.06 -13.47
N LEU A 172 9.20 -12.28 -13.26
CA LEU A 172 10.52 -12.54 -13.85
C LEU A 172 11.50 -13.17 -12.85
N HIS A 173 11.11 -13.23 -11.58
CA HIS A 173 11.91 -13.90 -10.56
C HIS A 173 11.68 -15.42 -10.62
N LEU A 174 12.73 -16.19 -10.90
CA LEU A 174 12.69 -17.65 -11.20
C LEU A 174 12.10 -18.57 -10.11
N ARG A 175 11.75 -18.02 -8.95
CA ARG A 175 11.19 -18.78 -7.81
C ARG A 175 9.77 -18.37 -7.44
N TRP A 176 9.17 -17.49 -8.24
CA TRP A 176 7.89 -16.88 -7.95
C TRP A 176 6.93 -17.17 -9.08
N ASP A 177 5.79 -17.74 -8.73
CA ASP A 177 4.69 -17.94 -9.67
C ASP A 177 3.52 -17.02 -9.32
N TRP A 178 2.94 -16.38 -10.33
CA TRP A 178 1.76 -15.53 -10.15
C TRP A 178 0.48 -16.37 -10.24
N ASN A 179 -0.18 -16.57 -9.10
CA ASN A 179 -1.48 -17.20 -9.07
C ASN A 179 -2.56 -16.17 -9.42
N LYS A 180 -3.10 -16.27 -10.65
CA LYS A 180 -4.16 -15.38 -11.13
C LYS A 180 -5.49 -15.52 -10.38
N ALA A 181 -5.77 -16.69 -9.80
CA ALA A 181 -7.04 -16.97 -9.13
C ALA A 181 -7.12 -16.33 -7.75
N THR A 182 -5.98 -16.04 -7.13
CA THR A 182 -5.86 -15.43 -5.79
C THR A 182 -5.11 -14.09 -5.82
N ALA A 183 -4.53 -13.76 -6.97
CA ALA A 183 -3.70 -12.59 -7.19
C ALA A 183 -2.60 -12.45 -6.13
N ILE A 184 -1.85 -13.53 -5.90
CA ILE A 184 -0.67 -13.59 -5.04
C ILE A 184 0.51 -14.23 -5.77
N ILE A 185 1.72 -13.92 -5.31
CA ILE A 185 2.90 -14.70 -5.63
C ILE A 185 2.98 -15.92 -4.71
N GLU A 186 3.26 -17.08 -5.29
CA GLU A 186 3.56 -18.35 -4.60
C GLU A 186 5.05 -18.73 -4.73
#